data_AF-A0A317KKU8-F1
#
_entry.id   AF-A0A317KKU8-F1
#
_cell.length_a   1.000
_cell.length_b   1.000
_cell.length_c   1.000
_cell.angle_alpha   90.00
_cell.angle_beta   90.00
_cell.angle_gamma   90.00
#
_symmetry.space_group_name_H-M   'P 1'
#
loop_
_entity.id
_entity.type
_entity.pdbx_description
1 polymer ?
#
loop_
_entity_poly.entity_id
_entity_poly.type
_entity_poly.pdbx_seq_one_letter_code
_entity_poly.pdbx_strand_id
1 'polypeptide(L)'
;MQLRYNFRVYPTPGQQVELARAFGCARVVFNDGLRLRQQAREQGERYICDAELSRRLITEAKLTPQRAWLGEVSAVVLQQALADLN
;
A
#
# COMPACT_ATOMS: atom_id res chain seq x y z
N MET A 1 -25.31 3.99 21.34
CA MET A 1 -25.81 2.97 20.41
C MET A 1 -24.85 2.88 19.23
N GLN A 2 -24.05 1.81 19.10
CA GLN A 2 -23.24 1.60 17.88
C GLN A 2 -24.11 0.92 16.82
N LEU A 3 -24.47 1.66 15.78
CA LEU A 3 -25.16 1.10 14.62
C LEU A 3 -24.10 0.51 13.69
N ARG A 4 -24.28 -0.76 13.28
CA ARG A 4 -23.50 -1.39 12.21
C ARG A 4 -24.35 -1.39 10.95
N TYR A 5 -23.85 -0.72 9.91
CA TYR A 5 -24.48 -0.70 8.60
C TYR A 5 -23.78 -1.72 7.70
N ASN A 6 -24.57 -2.57 7.05
CA ASN A 6 -24.08 -3.48 6.02
C ASN A 6 -24.37 -2.86 4.65
N PHE A 7 -23.35 -2.71 3.84
CA PHE A 7 -23.47 -2.23 2.47
C PHE A 7 -23.01 -3.31 1.51
N ARG A 8 -23.74 -3.47 0.41
CA ARG A 8 -23.31 -4.30 -0.72
C ARG A 8 -23.06 -3.40 -1.92
N VAL A 9 -21.88 -3.50 -2.50
CA VAL A 9 -21.46 -2.71 -3.65
C VAL A 9 -21.50 -3.58 -4.91
N TYR A 10 -22.03 -3.04 -6.00
CA TYR A 10 -22.05 -3.68 -7.32
C TYR A 10 -21.29 -2.80 -8.31
N PRO A 11 -19.96 -2.92 -8.38
CA PRO A 11 -19.14 -2.05 -9.21
C PRO A 11 -19.37 -2.32 -10.71
N THR A 12 -19.40 -1.24 -11.50
CA THR A 12 -19.39 -1.35 -12.96
C THR A 12 -18.08 -1.99 -13.45
N PRO A 13 -18.02 -2.50 -14.69
CA PRO A 13 -16.77 -3.10 -15.21
C PRO A 13 -15.55 -2.18 -15.09
N GLY A 14 -15.70 -0.87 -15.34
CA GLY A 14 -14.62 0.11 -15.15
C GLY A 14 -14.19 0.25 -13.69
N GLN A 15 -15.16 0.30 -12.76
CA GLN A 15 -14.85 0.36 -11.32
C GLN A 15 -14.15 -0.90 -10.82
N GLN A 16 -14.48 -2.07 -11.35
CA GLN A 16 -13.79 -3.32 -11.00
C GLN A 16 -12.31 -3.28 -11.37
N VAL A 17 -11.98 -2.73 -12.55
CA VAL A 17 -10.59 -2.55 -12.99
C VAL A 17 -9.85 -1.58 -12.07
N GLU A 18 -10.45 -0.43 -11.74
CA GLU A 18 -9.84 0.55 -10.85
C GLU A 18 -9.64 0.01 -9.42
N LEU A 19 -10.62 -0.75 -8.89
CA LEU A 19 -10.49 -1.42 -7.60
C LEU A 19 -9.38 -2.49 -7.64
N ALA A 20 -9.30 -3.29 -8.70
CA ALA A 20 -8.25 -4.29 -8.85
C ALA A 20 -6.85 -3.64 -8.87
N ARG A 21 -6.69 -2.51 -9.59
CA ARG A 21 -5.45 -1.71 -9.57
C ARG A 21 -5.13 -1.21 -8.16
N ALA A 22 -6.09 -0.58 -7.49
CA ALA A 22 -5.91 -0.05 -6.14
C ALA A 22 -5.50 -1.15 -5.14
N PHE A 23 -6.21 -2.28 -5.14
CA PHE A 23 -5.92 -3.40 -4.25
C PHE A 23 -4.59 -4.09 -4.57
N GLY A 24 -4.26 -4.23 -5.85
CA GLY A 24 -2.97 -4.76 -6.29
C GLY A 24 -1.81 -3.88 -5.83
N CYS A 25 -1.90 -2.57 -6.03
CA CYS A 25 -0.90 -1.61 -5.58
C CYS A 25 -0.75 -1.61 -4.05
N ALA A 26 -1.87 -1.60 -3.31
CA ALA A 26 -1.88 -1.67 -1.86
C ALA A 26 -1.17 -2.93 -1.36
N ARG A 27 -1.50 -4.10 -1.94
CA ARG A 27 -0.89 -5.38 -1.57
C ARG A 27 0.62 -5.37 -1.79
N VAL A 28 1.08 -4.82 -2.91
CA VAL A 28 2.51 -4.75 -3.22
C VAL A 28 3.25 -3.87 -2.22
N VAL A 29 2.75 -2.65 -1.96
CA VAL A 29 3.37 -1.74 -0.98
C VAL A 29 3.37 -2.31 0.44
N PHE A 30 2.27 -2.95 0.86
CA PHE A 30 2.20 -3.65 2.15
C PHE A 30 3.27 -4.75 2.26
N ASN A 31 3.36 -5.61 1.24
CA ASN A 31 4.30 -6.73 1.24
C ASN A 31 5.76 -6.25 1.21
N ASP A 32 6.06 -5.21 0.44
CA ASP A 32 7.40 -4.62 0.42
C ASP A 32 7.77 -4.03 1.78
N GLY A 33 6.83 -3.33 2.43
CA GLY A 33 7.02 -2.79 3.78
C GLY A 33 7.27 -3.89 4.82
N LEU A 34 6.44 -4.95 4.78
CA LEU A 34 6.60 -6.11 5.66
C LEU A 34 7.97 -6.77 5.46
N ARG A 35 8.38 -6.96 4.20
CA ARG A 35 9.67 -7.57 3.85
C ARG A 35 10.83 -6.74 4.37
N LEU A 36 10.82 -5.42 4.16
CA LEU A 36 11.89 -4.53 4.62
C LEU A 36 12.03 -4.57 6.16
N ARG A 37 10.91 -4.54 6.89
CA ARG A 37 10.93 -4.64 8.35
C ARG A 37 11.44 -6.00 8.85
N GLN A 38 11.04 -7.09 8.19
CA GLN A 38 11.55 -8.43 8.50
C GLN A 38 13.06 -8.52 8.30
N GLN A 39 13.57 -8.02 7.16
CA GLN A 39 15.00 -8.01 6.86
C GLN A 39 15.80 -7.20 7.87
N ALA A 40 15.35 -5.97 8.19
CA ALA A 40 16.00 -5.14 9.20
C ALA A 40 16.07 -5.86 10.55
N ARG A 41 14.99 -6.54 10.95
CA ARG A 41 14.95 -7.33 12.19
C ARG A 41 15.93 -8.51 12.15
N GLU A 42 15.97 -9.27 11.06
CA GLU A 42 16.88 -10.41 10.87
C GLU A 42 18.35 -9.99 10.92
N GLN A 43 18.65 -8.77 10.45
CA GLN A 43 19.99 -8.18 10.42
C GLN A 43 20.36 -7.44 11.72
N GLY A 44 19.45 -7.35 12.70
CA GLY A 44 19.67 -6.60 13.94
C GLY A 44 19.70 -5.08 13.75
N GLU A 45 19.16 -4.59 12.63
CA GLU A 45 19.07 -3.16 12.32
C GLU A 45 17.91 -2.48 13.06
N ARG A 46 17.92 -1.14 13.02
CA ARG A 46 16.84 -0.33 13.59
C ARG A 46 15.52 -0.57 12.85
N TYR A 47 14.42 -0.57 13.60
CA TYR A 47 13.07 -0.56 13.04
C TYR A 47 12.85 0.57 12.03
N ILE A 48 12.31 0.23 10.87
CA ILE A 48 12.03 1.18 9.78
C ILE A 48 10.66 1.82 10.03
N CYS A 49 10.67 3.14 10.28
CA CYS A 49 9.45 3.91 10.53
C CYS A 49 8.63 4.16 9.25
N ASP A 50 7.36 4.52 9.42
CA ASP A 50 6.41 4.71 8.32
C ASP A 50 6.84 5.82 7.35
N ALA A 51 7.44 6.89 7.86
CA ALA A 51 7.95 7.98 7.04
C ALA A 51 9.01 7.46 6.06
N GLU A 52 9.88 6.57 6.53
CA GLU A 52 10.94 5.98 5.71
C GLU A 52 10.39 4.97 4.70
N LEU A 53 9.42 4.13 5.11
CA LEU A 53 8.72 3.24 4.18
C LEU A 53 7.98 4.02 3.09
N SER A 54 7.27 5.10 3.45
CA SER A 54 6.55 5.96 2.51
C SER A 54 7.50 6.60 1.50
N ARG A 55 8.64 7.14 1.96
CA ARG A 55 9.67 7.68 1.07
C ARG A 55 10.18 6.63 0.09
N ARG A 56 10.65 5.48 0.57
CA ARG A 56 11.28 4.44 -0.26
C ARG A 56 10.29 3.73 -1.19
N LEU A 57 9.15 3.30 -0.65
CA LEU A 57 8.22 2.38 -1.34
C LEU A 57 7.11 3.09 -2.11
N ILE A 58 6.92 4.39 -1.90
CA ILE A 58 5.90 5.18 -2.60
C ILE A 58 6.57 6.29 -3.41
N THR A 59 7.22 7.25 -2.73
CA THR A 59 7.74 8.45 -3.39
C THR A 59 8.86 8.13 -4.38
N GLU A 60 9.88 7.39 -3.94
CA GLU A 60 11.02 7.04 -4.78
C GLU A 60 10.70 5.91 -5.75
N ALA A 61 9.95 4.90 -5.29
CA ALA A 61 9.54 3.79 -6.13
C ALA A 61 8.82 4.27 -7.40
N LYS A 62 7.85 5.19 -7.29
CA LYS A 62 7.09 5.71 -8.44
C LYS A 62 7.95 6.39 -9.52
N LEU A 63 9.15 6.84 -9.18
CA LEU A 63 10.08 7.45 -10.13
C LEU A 63 10.83 6.41 -10.96
N THR A 64 10.80 5.13 -10.57
CA THR A 64 11.44 4.05 -11.31
C THR A 64 10.48 3.47 -12.37
N PRO A 65 10.96 3.14 -13.59
CA PRO A 65 10.10 2.55 -14.63
C PRO A 65 9.38 1.26 -14.18
N GLN A 66 10.03 0.46 -13.33
CA GLN A 66 9.51 -0.82 -12.84
C GLN A 66 8.34 -0.65 -11.86
N ARG A 67 8.21 0.53 -11.23
CA ARG A 67 7.20 0.82 -10.21
C ARG A 67 6.36 2.07 -10.51
N ALA A 68 6.51 2.65 -11.70
CA ALA A 68 5.74 3.84 -12.13
C ALA A 68 4.22 3.62 -12.05
N TRP A 69 3.76 2.38 -12.27
CA TRP A 69 2.35 1.98 -12.16
C TRP A 69 1.74 2.17 -10.77
N LEU A 70 2.55 2.27 -9.69
CA LEU A 70 2.05 2.70 -8.38
C LEU A 70 1.49 4.13 -8.42
N GLY A 71 1.89 4.93 -9.40
CA GLY A 71 1.37 6.28 -9.68
C GLY A 71 -0.03 6.30 -10.30
N GLU A 72 -0.53 5.17 -10.79
CA GLU A 72 -1.84 5.08 -11.45
C GLU A 72 -3.02 5.07 -10.47
N VAL A 73 -2.74 4.93 -9.16
CA VAL A 73 -3.75 4.94 -8.10
C VAL A 73 -3.50 6.07 -7.10
N SER A 74 -4.54 6.43 -6.34
CA SER A 74 -4.42 7.44 -5.28
C SER A 74 -3.30 7.09 -4.30
N ALA A 75 -2.43 8.07 -4.00
CA ALA A 75 -1.37 7.91 -3.02
C ALA A 75 -1.89 7.53 -1.63
N VAL A 76 -3.14 7.92 -1.29
CA VAL A 76 -3.78 7.58 -0.02
C VAL A 76 -3.94 6.08 0.15
N VAL A 77 -4.22 5.33 -0.93
CA VAL A 77 -4.33 3.86 -0.89
C VAL A 77 -3.00 3.23 -0.47
N LEU A 78 -1.89 3.77 -0.99
CA LEU A 78 -0.56 3.25 -0.70
C LEU A 78 -0.09 3.62 0.71
N GLN A 79 -0.38 4.85 1.13
CA GLN A 79 -0.08 5.33 2.49
C GLN A 79 -0.88 4.54 3.53
N GLN A 80 -2.17 4.29 3.27
CA GLN A 80 -3.00 3.48 4.16
C GLN A 80 -2.50 2.04 4.24
N ALA A 81 -2.05 1.45 3.13
CA ALA A 81 -1.45 0.12 3.15
C ALA A 81 -0.22 0.01 4.06
N LEU A 82 0.60 1.07 4.16
CA LEU A 82 1.69 1.11 5.13
C LEU A 82 1.19 1.35 6.57
N ALA A 83 0.13 2.13 6.75
CA ALA A 83 -0.47 2.34 8.08
C ALA A 83 -1.08 1.05 8.64
N ASP A 84 -1.72 0.24 7.79
CA ASP A 84 -2.32 -1.06 8.13
C ASP A 84 -1.28 -2.14 8.46
N LEU A 85 0.01 -1.88 8.20
CA LEU A 85 1.13 -2.76 8.54
C LEU A 85 1.60 -2.62 10.00
N ASN A 86 1.13 -1.60 10.72
CA ASN A 86 1.50 -1.33 12.11
C ASN A 86 0.59 -2.08 13.11
#